data_AF-A0A6M2DV97-F1
#
_entry.id   AF-A0A6M2DV97-F1
#
_cell.length_a   1.000
_cell.length_b   1.000
_cell.length_c   1.000
_cell.angle_alpha   90.00
_cell.angle_beta   90.00
_cell.angle_gamma   90.00
#
_symmetry.space_group_name_H-M   'P 1'
#
loop_
_entity.id
_entity.type
_entity.pdbx_description
1 polymer ?
#
loop_
_entity_poly.entity_id
_entity_poly.type
_entity_poly.pdbx_seq_one_letter_code
_entity_poly.pdbx_strand_id
1 'polypeptide(L)'
;MQAKRIKSVLLPPLNRNGPLPADLKLTIYKLLIRPILTYASASWITTPLTNRLKLQRVHNSAIRLITGKCINPSTNHYYPTQLLHEETELATLWQHIMKAAGAFHNRCRENTNETIENIWMADEQNTWYTGHQIPGAIIAGEENNNTRHTYTATQTHTHTHTHLPIRCFWRLRL
;
A
#
# COMPACT_ATOMS: atom_id res chain seq x y z
N MET A 1 -10.46 3.30 25.76
CA MET A 1 -9.39 3.37 26.78
C MET A 1 -8.10 2.60 26.41
N GLN A 2 -8.15 1.45 25.75
CA GLN A 2 -6.95 0.63 25.49
C GLN A 2 -5.95 1.27 24.50
N ALA A 3 -6.41 1.89 23.42
CA ALA A 3 -5.53 2.54 22.44
C ALA A 3 -4.65 3.64 23.06
N LYS A 4 -5.16 4.40 24.05
CA LYS A 4 -4.41 5.44 24.76
C LYS A 4 -3.29 4.84 25.62
N ARG A 5 -3.53 3.69 26.26
CA ARG A 5 -2.53 2.97 27.07
C ARG A 5 -1.45 2.34 26.20
N ILE A 6 -1.82 1.71 25.10
CA ILE A 6 -0.85 1.16 24.14
C ILE A 6 0.02 2.28 23.59
N LYS A 7 -0.60 3.41 23.21
CA LYS A 7 0.11 4.60 22.75
C LYS A 7 1.11 5.13 23.79
N SER A 8 0.72 5.22 25.07
CA SER A 8 1.61 5.72 26.13
C SER A 8 2.74 4.77 26.49
N VAL A 9 2.59 3.46 26.26
CA VAL A 9 3.64 2.47 26.55
C VAL A 9 4.59 2.31 25.36
N LEU A 10 4.06 2.28 24.13
CA LEU A 10 4.84 1.97 22.93
C LEU A 10 5.52 3.21 22.33
N LEU A 11 4.92 4.40 22.41
CA LEU A 11 5.51 5.60 21.79
C LEU A 11 6.77 6.11 22.48
N PRO A 12 6.90 6.17 23.82
CA PRO A 12 8.11 6.68 24.46
C PRO A 12 9.40 5.95 24.05
N PRO A 13 9.46 4.59 24.00
CA PRO A 13 10.66 3.89 23.56
C PRO A 13 10.91 4.03 22.06
N LEU A 14 9.87 4.23 21.23
CA LEU A 14 10.00 4.48 19.79
C LEU A 14 10.28 5.94 19.43
N ASN A 15 10.24 6.85 20.39
CA ASN A 15 10.51 8.26 20.16
C ASN A 15 11.97 8.49 19.72
N ARG A 16 12.23 9.60 19.03
CA ARG A 16 13.57 9.98 18.56
C ARG A 16 14.60 9.93 19.68
N ASN A 17 14.28 10.53 20.82
CA ASN A 17 15.15 10.61 22.00
C ASN A 17 14.96 9.42 22.95
N GLY A 18 14.22 8.38 22.54
CA GLY A 18 14.03 7.18 23.34
C GLY A 18 15.35 6.40 23.50
N PRO A 19 15.53 5.66 24.60
CA PRO A 19 16.80 5.00 24.96
C PRO A 19 17.19 3.85 24.04
N LEU A 20 16.31 3.42 23.12
CA LEU A 20 16.56 2.32 22.21
C LEU A 20 17.46 2.76 21.03
N PRO A 21 18.37 1.90 20.56
CA PRO A 21 19.12 2.15 19.33
C PRO A 21 18.18 2.15 18.11
N ALA A 22 18.57 2.86 17.04
CA ALA A 22 17.76 3.02 15.84
C ALA A 22 17.43 1.68 15.16
N ASP A 23 18.38 0.75 15.11
CA ASP A 23 18.22 -0.55 14.46
C ASP A 23 17.15 -1.42 15.12
N LEU A 24 17.11 -1.39 16.45
CA LEU A 24 16.11 -2.12 17.22
C LEU A 24 14.72 -1.49 17.05
N LYS A 25 14.63 -0.16 17.00
CA LYS A 25 13.37 0.54 16.67
C LYS A 25 12.89 0.19 15.24
N LEU A 26 13.80 0.11 14.27
CA LEU A 26 13.49 -0.33 12.90
C LEU A 26 13.01 -1.79 12.88
N THR A 27 13.57 -2.64 13.73
CA THR A 27 13.13 -4.04 13.88
C THR A 27 11.72 -4.12 14.45
N ILE A 28 11.42 -3.36 15.51
CA ILE A 28 10.07 -3.25 16.06
C ILE A 28 9.08 -2.74 15.01
N TYR A 29 9.49 -1.75 14.22
CA TYR A 29 8.69 -1.25 13.10
C TYR A 29 8.35 -2.35 12.09
N LYS A 30 9.35 -3.14 11.67
CA LYS A 30 9.17 -4.27 10.74
C LYS A 30 8.23 -5.34 11.32
N LEU A 31 8.27 -5.60 12.63
CA LEU A 31 7.51 -6.67 13.27
C LEU A 31 6.07 -6.28 13.65
N LEU A 32 5.83 -5.04 14.09
CA LEU A 32 4.52 -4.65 14.62
C LEU A 32 3.78 -3.68 13.70
N ILE A 33 4.44 -2.59 13.33
CA ILE A 33 3.77 -1.49 12.62
C ILE A 33 3.55 -1.86 11.16
N ARG A 34 4.56 -2.45 10.50
CA ARG A 34 4.46 -2.82 9.09
C ARG A 34 3.35 -3.85 8.83
N PRO A 35 3.17 -4.94 9.61
CA PRO A 35 2.06 -5.87 9.42
C PRO A 35 0.69 -5.22 9.61
N ILE A 36 0.52 -4.34 10.60
CA ILE A 36 -0.74 -3.57 10.76
C ILE A 36 -0.99 -2.71 9.53
N LEU A 37 0.05 -2.03 9.05
CA LEU A 37 0.05 -1.25 7.82
C LEU A 37 0.12 -2.09 6.55
N THR A 38 0.05 -3.44 6.59
CA THR A 38 0.10 -4.34 5.41
C THR A 38 -0.94 -5.46 5.44
N TYR A 39 -1.79 -5.52 6.47
CA TYR A 39 -2.75 -6.60 6.70
C TYR A 39 -3.69 -6.84 5.52
N ALA A 40 -4.22 -5.76 4.92
CA ALA A 40 -5.13 -5.83 3.80
C ALA A 40 -4.42 -5.55 2.46
N SER A 41 -3.17 -6.03 2.31
CA SER A 41 -2.33 -5.78 1.13
C SER A 41 -3.03 -6.12 -0.19
N ALA A 42 -3.72 -7.26 -0.27
CA ALA A 42 -4.49 -7.65 -1.46
C ALA A 42 -5.58 -6.65 -1.83
N SER A 43 -6.34 -6.15 -0.84
CA SER A 43 -7.38 -5.14 -1.03
C SER A 43 -6.80 -3.76 -1.38
N TRP A 44 -5.59 -3.43 -0.92
CA TRP A 44 -5.02 -2.13 -1.19
C TRP A 44 -4.45 -1.95 -2.59
N ILE A 45 -4.25 -3.03 -3.34
CA ILE A 45 -3.84 -2.89 -4.75
C ILE A 45 -4.93 -2.13 -5.53
N THR A 46 -6.20 -2.38 -5.24
CA THR A 46 -7.33 -1.75 -5.95
C THR A 46 -7.70 -0.36 -5.39
N THR A 47 -7.07 0.04 -4.29
CA THR A 47 -7.36 1.31 -3.61
C THR A 47 -6.86 2.52 -4.42
N PRO A 48 -7.56 3.68 -4.43
CA PRO A 48 -7.14 4.86 -5.18
C PRO A 48 -5.80 5.46 -4.70
N LEU A 49 -5.10 6.14 -5.60
CA LEU A 49 -3.79 6.76 -5.36
C LEU A 49 -3.75 7.64 -4.10
N THR A 50 -4.82 8.40 -3.84
CA THR A 50 -4.91 9.28 -2.66
C THR A 50 -4.75 8.52 -1.35
N ASN A 51 -5.32 7.33 -1.24
CA ASN A 51 -5.21 6.48 -0.06
C ASN A 51 -3.84 5.78 0.00
N ARG A 52 -3.27 5.38 -1.15
CA ARG A 52 -1.89 4.87 -1.24
C ARG A 52 -0.88 5.89 -0.71
N LEU A 53 -1.04 7.16 -1.08
CA LEU A 53 -0.19 8.26 -0.60
C LEU A 53 -0.34 8.49 0.91
N LYS A 54 -1.53 8.34 1.48
CA LYS A 54 -1.73 8.42 2.94
C LYS A 54 -0.97 7.31 3.67
N LEU A 55 -1.07 6.07 3.18
CA LEU A 55 -0.34 4.93 3.75
C LEU A 55 1.18 5.15 3.68
N GLN A 56 1.68 5.58 2.51
CA GLN A 56 3.11 5.89 2.34
C GLN A 56 3.56 7.02 3.28
N ARG A 57 2.74 8.06 3.50
CA ARG A 57 3.06 9.13 4.46
C ARG A 57 3.16 8.62 5.89
N VAL A 58 2.28 7.71 6.32
CA VAL A 58 2.36 7.09 7.65
C VAL A 58 3.64 6.26 7.79
N HIS A 59 3.98 5.47 6.78
CA HIS A 59 5.24 4.72 6.72
C HIS A 59 6.46 5.64 6.81
N ASN A 60 6.54 6.68 5.97
CA ASN A 60 7.64 7.64 5.97
C ASN A 60 7.75 8.40 7.29
N SER A 61 6.61 8.78 7.88
CA SER A 61 6.56 9.45 9.18
C SER A 61 7.13 8.57 10.30
N ALA A 62 6.77 7.29 10.31
CA ALA A 62 7.29 6.33 11.28
C ALA A 62 8.81 6.15 11.13
N ILE A 63 9.31 6.00 9.89
CA ILE A 63 10.76 5.87 9.65
C ILE A 63 11.51 7.12 10.11
N ARG A 64 11.00 8.32 9.77
CA ARG A 64 11.61 9.58 10.21
C ARG A 64 11.62 9.76 11.72
N LEU A 65 10.57 9.29 12.40
CA LEU A 65 10.52 9.32 13.87
C LEU A 65 11.62 8.41 14.47
N ILE A 66 11.81 7.22 13.89
CA ILE A 66 12.79 6.24 14.33
C ILE A 66 14.22 6.72 14.08
N THR A 67 14.51 7.21 12.87
CA THR A 67 15.86 7.66 12.48
C THR A 67 16.17 9.07 12.99
N GLY A 68 15.16 9.83 13.40
CA GLY A 68 15.30 11.24 13.77
C GLY A 68 15.62 12.18 12.60
N LYS A 69 15.55 11.69 11.35
CA LYS A 69 15.95 12.42 10.13
C LYS A 69 14.77 13.19 9.51
N CYS A 70 14.30 14.21 10.21
CA CYS A 70 13.31 15.14 9.65
C CYS A 70 13.96 16.21 8.74
N ILE A 71 15.13 16.69 9.14
CA ILE A 71 15.89 17.76 8.49
C ILE A 71 17.27 17.22 8.13
N ASN A 72 17.76 17.56 6.94
CA ASN A 72 19.11 17.23 6.51
C ASN A 72 20.14 18.08 7.28
N PRO A 73 21.13 17.47 7.96
CA PRO A 73 22.11 18.22 8.76
C PRO A 73 23.03 19.13 7.93
N SER A 74 23.28 18.81 6.65
CA SER A 74 24.18 19.63 5.81
C SER A 74 23.47 20.78 5.12
N THR A 75 22.21 20.58 4.70
CA THR A 75 21.48 21.59 3.91
C THR A 75 20.40 22.31 4.71
N ASN A 76 20.04 21.86 5.91
CA ASN A 76 18.90 22.35 6.69
C ASN A 76 17.54 22.30 5.95
N HIS A 77 17.44 21.46 4.91
CA HIS A 77 16.22 21.24 4.13
C HIS A 77 15.52 19.94 4.54
N TYR A 78 14.28 19.76 4.08
CA TYR A 78 13.54 18.52 4.29
C TYR A 78 14.34 17.32 3.77
N TYR A 79 14.56 16.33 4.63
CA TYR A 79 15.35 15.16 4.27
C TYR A 79 14.63 14.36 3.18
N PRO A 80 15.23 14.07 2.01
CA PRO A 80 14.53 13.43 0.90
C PRO A 80 14.13 11.97 1.21
N THR A 81 12.99 11.54 0.69
CA THR A 81 12.43 10.21 0.98
C THR A 81 13.29 9.08 0.37
N GLN A 82 13.91 9.29 -0.79
CA GLN A 82 14.76 8.28 -1.44
C GLN A 82 15.96 7.90 -0.58
N LEU A 83 16.73 8.90 -0.13
CA LEU A 83 17.87 8.68 0.77
C LEU A 83 17.43 7.99 2.08
N LEU A 84 16.21 8.28 2.57
CA LEU A 84 15.70 7.65 3.78
C LEU A 84 15.51 6.14 3.59
N HIS A 85 15.05 5.73 2.41
CA HIS A 85 14.86 4.32 2.06
C HIS A 85 16.20 3.61 1.80
N GLU A 86 17.14 4.29 1.16
CA GLU A 86 18.50 3.79 0.92
C GLU A 86 19.24 3.52 2.24
N GLU A 87 19.26 4.50 3.16
CA GLU A 87 19.96 4.35 4.44
C GLU A 87 19.32 3.33 5.39
N THR A 88 18.00 3.15 5.33
CA THR A 88 17.29 2.19 6.21
C THR A 88 17.15 0.81 5.59
N GLU A 89 17.58 0.65 4.34
CA GLU A 89 17.39 -0.55 3.53
C GLU A 89 15.92 -1.01 3.48
N LEU A 90 14.99 -0.06 3.55
CA LEU A 90 13.56 -0.32 3.53
C LEU A 90 12.98 0.04 2.17
N ALA A 91 12.42 -0.97 1.49
CA ALA A 91 11.55 -0.74 0.35
C ALA A 91 10.39 0.19 0.72
N THR A 92 9.86 0.89 -0.29
CA THR A 92 8.63 1.68 -0.12
C THR A 92 7.48 0.78 0.36
N LEU A 93 6.52 1.36 1.08
CA LEU A 93 5.37 0.60 1.55
C LEU A 93 4.61 -0.01 0.37
N TRP A 94 4.50 0.73 -0.74
CA TRP A 94 3.82 0.24 -1.93
C TRP A 94 4.51 -0.98 -2.55
N GLN A 95 5.84 -0.97 -2.72
CA GLN A 95 6.59 -2.14 -3.20
C GLN A 95 6.36 -3.36 -2.29
N HIS A 96 6.36 -3.14 -0.97
CA HIS A 96 6.10 -4.21 -0.03
C HIS A 96 4.66 -4.76 -0.12
N ILE A 97 3.66 -3.89 -0.26
CA ILE A 97 2.25 -4.27 -0.48
C ILE A 97 2.12 -5.09 -1.76
N MET A 98 2.73 -4.63 -2.85
CA MET A 98 2.68 -5.34 -4.13
C MET A 98 3.30 -6.74 -4.03
N LYS A 99 4.46 -6.87 -3.36
CA LYS A 99 5.09 -8.17 -3.13
C LYS A 99 4.23 -9.09 -2.26
N ALA A 100 3.67 -8.56 -1.16
CA ALA A 100 2.84 -9.34 -0.25
C ALA A 100 1.54 -9.82 -0.91
N ALA A 101 0.93 -8.96 -1.71
CA ALA A 101 -0.29 -9.29 -2.42
C ALA A 101 -0.04 -10.19 -3.64
N GLY A 102 1.07 -10.03 -4.36
CA GLY A 102 1.50 -11.00 -5.38
C GLY A 102 1.70 -12.39 -4.79
N ALA A 103 2.38 -12.49 -3.63
CA ALA A 103 2.51 -13.76 -2.92
C ALA A 103 1.16 -14.34 -2.47
N PHE A 104 0.20 -13.49 -2.08
CA PHE A 104 -1.17 -13.92 -1.77
C PHE A 104 -1.88 -14.48 -3.01
N HIS A 105 -1.83 -13.78 -4.14
CA HIS A 105 -2.45 -14.23 -5.38
C HIS A 105 -1.84 -15.54 -5.90
N ASN A 106 -0.50 -15.69 -5.83
CA ASN A 106 0.15 -16.93 -6.23
C ASN A 106 -0.32 -18.10 -5.37
N ARG A 107 -0.45 -17.92 -4.05
CA ARG A 107 -1.02 -18.95 -3.17
C ARG A 107 -2.46 -19.28 -3.56
N CYS A 108 -3.29 -18.27 -3.83
CA CYS A 108 -4.67 -18.51 -4.28
C CYS A 108 -4.73 -19.31 -5.59
N ARG A 109 -3.82 -19.03 -6.53
CA ARG A 109 -3.73 -19.70 -7.83
C ARG A 109 -3.21 -21.15 -7.72
N GLU A 110 -2.26 -21.39 -6.82
CA GLU A 110 -1.65 -22.72 -6.61
C GLU A 110 -2.49 -23.61 -5.68
N ASN A 111 -3.54 -23.08 -5.05
CA ASN A 111 -4.40 -23.86 -4.16
C ASN A 111 -5.26 -24.87 -4.95
N THR A 112 -5.27 -26.12 -4.49
CA THR A 112 -6.07 -27.20 -5.08
C THR A 112 -7.55 -27.20 -4.64
N ASN A 113 -7.99 -26.19 -3.89
CA ASN A 113 -9.34 -26.16 -3.33
C ASN A 113 -10.31 -25.48 -4.32
N GLU A 114 -11.23 -26.26 -4.86
CA GLU A 114 -12.27 -25.83 -5.81
C GLU A 114 -13.09 -24.64 -5.29
N THR A 115 -13.33 -24.54 -3.98
CA THR A 115 -14.08 -23.42 -3.39
C THR A 115 -13.33 -22.10 -3.57
N ILE A 116 -12.00 -22.12 -3.40
CA ILE A 116 -11.16 -20.92 -3.55
C ILE A 116 -11.08 -20.52 -5.02
N GLU A 117 -10.96 -21.50 -5.92
CA GLU A 117 -10.98 -21.27 -7.37
C GLU A 117 -12.29 -20.64 -7.83
N ASN A 118 -13.43 -21.16 -7.36
CA ASN A 118 -14.75 -20.62 -7.70
C ASN A 118 -14.93 -19.17 -7.20
N ILE A 119 -14.43 -18.84 -6.00
CA ILE A 119 -14.43 -17.46 -5.48
C ILE A 119 -13.57 -16.54 -6.37
N TRP A 120 -12.41 -17.03 -6.81
CA TRP A 120 -11.49 -16.27 -7.65
C TRP A 120 -12.08 -15.99 -9.04
N MET A 121 -12.61 -17.01 -9.71
CA MET A 121 -13.21 -16.87 -11.04
C MET A 121 -14.43 -15.94 -11.06
N ALA A 122 -15.18 -15.89 -9.95
CA ALA A 122 -16.30 -14.96 -9.79
C ALA A 122 -15.86 -13.48 -9.67
N ASP A 123 -14.67 -13.20 -9.14
CA ASP A 123 -14.13 -11.84 -9.03
C ASP A 123 -13.64 -11.31 -10.38
N GLU A 124 -13.03 -12.15 -11.22
CA GLU A 124 -12.55 -11.79 -12.56
C GLU A 124 -13.69 -11.37 -13.51
N GLN A 125 -14.87 -11.96 -13.33
CA GLN A 125 -16.09 -11.62 -14.08
C GLN A 125 -16.77 -10.33 -13.58
N ASN A 126 -16.35 -9.80 -12.42
CA ASN A 126 -16.98 -8.65 -11.79
C ASN A 126 -16.36 -7.33 -12.31
N THR A 127 -17.03 -6.72 -13.29
CA THR A 127 -16.50 -5.64 -14.14
C THR A 127 -16.31 -4.28 -13.45
N TRP A 128 -16.83 -4.07 -12.24
CA TRP A 128 -16.79 -2.79 -11.53
C TRP A 128 -15.39 -2.42 -10.98
N TYR A 129 -14.42 -3.33 -11.06
CA TYR A 129 -13.03 -3.14 -10.66
C TYR A 129 -12.00 -3.06 -11.81
N THR A 130 -12.41 -3.36 -13.05
CA THR A 130 -11.51 -3.62 -14.20
C THR A 130 -10.65 -2.44 -14.67
N GLY A 131 -10.85 -1.23 -14.12
CA GLY A 131 -10.05 -0.04 -14.44
C GLY A 131 -8.66 0.02 -13.78
N HIS A 132 -8.36 -0.86 -12.82
CA HIS A 132 -7.04 -0.99 -12.20
C HIS A 132 -6.52 -2.42 -12.40
N GLN A 133 -6.23 -2.76 -13.65
CA GLN A 133 -5.45 -3.96 -13.95
C GLN A 133 -4.19 -3.93 -13.08
N ILE A 134 -4.02 -4.93 -12.22
CA ILE A 134 -2.71 -5.26 -11.70
C ILE A 134 -1.87 -5.51 -12.95
N PRO A 135 -0.84 -4.70 -13.24
CA PRO A 135 -0.06 -4.92 -14.45
C PRO A 135 0.45 -6.36 -14.39
N GLY A 136 0.16 -7.17 -15.41
CA GLY A 136 0.67 -8.54 -15.50
C GLY A 136 2.19 -8.63 -15.35
N ALA A 137 2.90 -7.51 -15.59
CA ALA A 137 4.32 -7.31 -15.31
C ALA A 137 4.75 -7.52 -13.85
N ILE A 138 3.84 -7.39 -12.87
CA ILE A 138 4.17 -7.57 -11.44
C ILE A 138 4.27 -9.05 -11.06
N ILE A 139 3.61 -9.93 -11.82
CA ILE A 139 3.77 -11.39 -11.68
C ILE A 139 5.17 -11.83 -12.14
N ALA A 140 5.87 -11.01 -12.95
CA ALA A 140 7.20 -11.29 -13.51
C ALA A 140 8.38 -10.57 -12.82
N GLY A 141 8.14 -9.76 -11.78
CA GLY A 141 9.24 -9.18 -10.99
C GLY A 141 10.07 -8.10 -11.69
N GLU A 142 9.51 -7.35 -12.64
CA GLU A 142 10.23 -6.31 -13.38
C GLU A 142 9.94 -4.90 -12.82
N GLU A 143 10.92 -4.30 -12.13
CA GLU A 143 10.86 -2.96 -11.56
C GLU A 143 11.12 -1.89 -12.62
N ASN A 144 10.07 -1.23 -13.13
CA ASN A 144 10.23 -0.05 -13.98
C ASN A 144 9.71 1.20 -13.26
N ASN A 145 10.64 1.97 -12.66
CA ASN A 145 10.41 3.21 -11.90
C ASN A 145 10.04 4.44 -12.75
N ASN A 146 9.54 4.26 -13.97
CA ASN A 146 9.11 5.37 -14.82
C ASN A 146 7.91 4.98 -15.67
N THR A 147 6.71 5.24 -15.17
CA THR A 147 5.53 5.29 -16.03
C THR A 147 4.55 6.29 -15.43
N ARG A 148 4.54 7.51 -16.00
CA ARG A 148 3.29 8.26 -16.09
C ARG A 148 2.32 7.35 -16.85
N HIS A 149 1.34 6.78 -16.16
CA HIS A 149 0.29 6.00 -16.80
C HIS A 149 -0.45 6.89 -17.79
N THR A 150 -0.18 6.73 -19.08
CA THR A 150 -1.05 7.21 -20.15
C THR A 150 -2.16 6.19 -20.32
N TYR A 151 -3.39 6.60 -20.02
CA TYR A 151 -4.58 5.82 -20.32
C TYR A 151 -4.79 5.81 -21.83
N THR A 152 -4.35 4.76 -22.53
CA THR A 152 -4.80 4.49 -23.89
C THR A 152 -6.06 3.65 -23.81
N ALA A 153 -7.20 4.30 -24.07
CA ALA A 153 -8.48 3.64 -24.24
C ALA A 153 -8.44 2.75 -25.49
N THR A 154 -8.38 1.43 -25.32
CA THR A 154 -8.73 0.51 -26.39
C THR A 154 -10.25 0.50 -26.53
N GLN A 155 -10.72 1.17 -27.59
CA GLN A 155 -12.08 1.05 -28.09
C GLN A 155 -12.30 -0.36 -28.65
N THR A 156 -13.38 -1.01 -28.26
CA THR A 156 -14.07 -2.00 -29.09
C THR A 156 -15.56 -1.71 -29.06
N HIS A 157 -16.06 -1.14 -30.16
CA HIS A 157 -17.47 -1.11 -30.56
C HIS A 157 -18.02 -2.56 -30.63
N THR A 158 -19.26 -2.91 -30.28
CA THR A 158 -20.53 -2.46 -30.88
C THR A 158 -21.76 -2.81 -30.00
N HIS A 159 -22.69 -1.85 -29.94
CA HIS A 159 -24.14 -1.87 -29.68
C HIS A 159 -24.89 -3.12 -29.15
N THR A 160 -25.65 -2.92 -28.06
CA THR A 160 -27.13 -2.90 -28.10
C THR A 160 -27.69 -1.94 -27.04
N HIS A 161 -28.71 -1.20 -27.45
CA HIS A 161 -29.27 -0.01 -26.82
C HIS A 161 -30.43 -0.38 -25.89
N THR A 162 -30.28 -0.24 -24.58
CA THR A 162 -31.43 -0.13 -23.66
C THR A 162 -31.17 0.95 -22.62
N HIS A 163 -31.90 2.04 -22.80
CA HIS A 163 -32.07 3.22 -21.96
C HIS A 163 -32.49 2.83 -20.53
N LEU A 164 -31.99 3.51 -19.50
CA LEU A 164 -32.72 4.06 -18.34
C LEU A 164 -31.72 4.64 -17.29
N PRO A 165 -32.15 5.59 -16.43
CA PRO A 165 -31.48 6.87 -16.26
C PRO A 165 -30.56 7.01 -15.04
N ILE A 166 -29.66 7.97 -15.17
CA ILE A 166 -28.82 8.57 -14.14
C ILE A 166 -29.67 8.99 -12.93
N ARG A 167 -29.36 8.45 -11.74
CA ARG A 167 -29.73 9.06 -10.47
C ARG A 167 -28.49 9.37 -9.65
N CYS A 168 -28.17 10.66 -9.61
CA CYS A 168 -27.32 11.29 -8.62
C CYS A 168 -27.84 10.99 -7.21
N PHE A 169 -27.00 10.48 -6.32
CA PHE A 169 -27.22 10.60 -4.88
C PHE A 169 -25.89 10.85 -4.15
N TRP A 170 -25.60 12.13 -3.96
CA TRP A 170 -24.78 12.61 -2.86
C TRP A 170 -25.54 12.40 -1.54
N ARG A 171 -24.93 11.73 -0.57
CA ARG A 171 -25.13 11.77 0.92
C ARG A 171 -24.78 10.38 1.47
N LEU A 172 -23.97 10.19 2.50
CA LEU A 172 -23.97 10.91 3.77
C LEU A 172 -22.59 10.76 4.46
N ARG A 173 -22.28 11.79 5.24
CA ARG A 173 -21.15 11.97 6.14
C ARG A 173 -21.46 11.25 7.47
N LEU A 174 -20.53 10.48 8.00
CA LEU A 174 -20.37 10.17 9.43
C LEU A 174 -18.87 10.21 9.76
#